data_AF-A0A4Q0T587-F1
#
_entry.id   AF-A0A4Q0T587-F1
#
_cell.length_a   1.000
_cell.length_b   1.000
_cell.length_c   1.000
_cell.angle_alpha   90.00
_cell.angle_beta   90.00
_cell.angle_gamma   90.00
#
_symmetry.space_group_name_H-M   'P 1'
#
loop_
_entity.id
_entity.type
_entity.pdbx_description
1 polymer ?
#
loop_
_entity_poly.entity_id
_entity_poly.type
_entity_poly.pdbx_seq_one_letter_code
_entity_poly.pdbx_strand_id
1 'polypeptide(L)'
;MRTFSPRPSSIVSTLRLIAASMMLPVALSGCHAGSAPAGSGTVSAHEASLIEVGRQQMELIPPPSKNRYMAIHSLASWENPYLTVQGDMVTLHVLLADANTSDLGQGTLLRPVGARRQDLNVRVSDLPTALNAVPSSAWPYGRVVALEEANNTPASARPQVRRNMESAMQVLNDLGVVVYEWNEGGAGLR
;
A
#
# COMPACT_ATOMS: atom_id res chain seq x y z
N MET A 1 22.41 -46.62 46.21
CA MET A 1 21.86 -47.85 45.60
C MET A 1 21.92 -47.71 44.08
N ARG A 2 22.37 -48.75 43.36
CA ARG A 2 22.00 -49.20 41.98
C ARG A 2 21.54 -48.17 40.92
N THR A 3 21.93 -48.17 39.64
CA THR A 3 23.02 -48.76 38.80
C THR A 3 22.71 -48.42 37.33
N PHE A 4 23.72 -48.37 36.43
CA PHE A 4 23.67 -48.64 34.97
C PHE A 4 22.52 -48.04 34.09
N SER A 5 22.77 -47.13 33.13
CA SER A 5 23.32 -47.37 31.76
C SER A 5 22.28 -48.01 30.76
N PRO A 6 22.54 -48.19 29.44
CA PRO A 6 22.07 -47.20 28.43
C PRO A 6 21.45 -47.78 27.12
N ARG A 7 21.05 -46.88 26.18
CA ARG A 7 20.88 -47.16 24.71
C ARG A 7 19.78 -48.21 24.37
N PRO A 8 19.54 -48.59 23.09
CA PRO A 8 19.98 -48.06 21.78
C PRO A 8 18.81 -47.29 21.08
N SER A 9 18.74 -47.02 19.77
CA SER A 9 19.61 -47.32 18.61
C SER A 9 19.49 -46.24 17.50
N SER A 10 20.33 -46.34 16.47
CA SER A 10 20.18 -45.66 15.17
C SER A 10 19.44 -46.56 14.17
N ILE A 11 18.70 -45.98 13.21
CA ILE A 11 18.40 -46.64 11.93
C ILE A 11 18.98 -45.78 10.82
N VAL A 12 20.20 -46.13 10.42
CA VAL A 12 20.78 -45.72 9.14
C VAL A 12 20.13 -46.62 8.07
N SER A 13 19.40 -46.04 7.12
CA SER A 13 18.92 -46.77 5.94
C SER A 13 19.66 -46.28 4.70
N THR A 14 20.87 -46.80 4.51
CA THR A 14 21.59 -46.72 3.24
C THR A 14 21.11 -47.82 2.31
N LEU A 15 20.52 -47.46 1.17
CA LEU A 15 20.41 -48.39 0.04
C LEU A 15 21.08 -47.76 -1.20
N ARG A 16 22.16 -48.40 -1.64
CA ARG A 16 22.80 -48.14 -2.94
C ARG A 16 22.32 -49.19 -3.93
N LEU A 17 22.02 -48.79 -5.16
CA LEU A 17 22.24 -49.56 -6.41
C LEU A 17 22.28 -48.51 -7.54
N ILE A 18 23.46 -48.11 -8.04
CA ILE A 18 24.27 -48.75 -9.11
C ILE A 18 23.71 -48.52 -10.53
N ALA A 19 24.36 -47.56 -11.20
CA ALA A 19 24.78 -47.50 -12.61
C ALA A 19 23.79 -47.84 -13.76
N ALA A 20 23.63 -46.87 -14.66
CA ALA A 20 24.02 -47.05 -16.06
C ALA A 20 24.60 -45.72 -16.60
N SER A 21 25.76 -45.79 -17.26
CA SER A 21 26.41 -44.63 -17.88
C SER A 21 26.02 -44.54 -19.35
N MET A 22 25.69 -43.35 -19.84
CA MET A 22 25.67 -43.07 -21.28
C MET A 22 26.19 -41.66 -21.54
N MET A 23 27.47 -41.57 -21.91
CA MET A 23 28.06 -40.34 -22.41
C MET A 23 27.59 -40.08 -23.84
N LEU A 24 27.31 -38.81 -24.16
CA LEU A 24 27.52 -38.29 -25.50
C LEU A 24 27.96 -36.81 -25.39
N PRO A 25 29.09 -36.41 -26.00
CA PRO A 25 29.63 -35.06 -25.87
C PRO A 25 29.08 -34.12 -26.94
N VAL A 26 28.74 -32.88 -26.57
CA VAL A 26 28.48 -31.80 -27.54
C VAL A 26 29.24 -30.54 -27.14
N ALA A 27 30.03 -30.06 -28.11
CA ALA A 27 30.84 -28.85 -28.21
C ALA A 27 30.69 -27.75 -27.14
N LEU A 28 31.83 -27.41 -26.52
CA LEU A 28 32.08 -26.08 -25.95
C LEU A 28 32.59 -25.14 -27.07
N SER A 29 31.84 -24.07 -27.38
CA SER A 29 32.40 -22.84 -27.97
C SER A 29 31.43 -21.66 -27.88
N GLY A 30 31.76 -20.73 -26.97
CA GLY A 30 31.73 -19.28 -27.23
C GLY A 30 30.38 -18.56 -27.39
N CYS A 31 29.96 -17.89 -26.31
CA CYS A 31 29.44 -16.53 -26.39
C CYS A 31 30.02 -15.71 -25.22
N HIS A 32 30.60 -14.55 -25.52
CA HIS A 32 31.19 -13.66 -24.52
C HIS A 32 30.13 -12.85 -23.77
N ALA A 33 30.53 -12.34 -22.60
CA ALA A 33 29.77 -11.37 -21.81
C ALA A 33 29.48 -10.08 -22.61
N GLY A 34 28.44 -9.32 -22.28
CA GLY A 34 27.42 -9.61 -21.28
C GLY A 34 26.41 -8.48 -21.16
N SER A 35 25.15 -8.84 -20.95
CA SER A 35 24.07 -7.91 -20.64
C SER A 35 23.67 -8.11 -19.20
N ALA A 36 24.09 -7.22 -18.31
CA ALA A 36 23.47 -7.12 -17.00
C ALA A 36 22.01 -6.70 -17.22
N PRO A 37 21.01 -7.46 -16.72
CA PRO A 37 19.65 -6.94 -16.68
C PRO A 37 19.63 -5.81 -15.64
N ALA A 38 19.66 -4.57 -16.12
CA ALA A 38 19.26 -3.43 -15.30
C ALA A 38 17.85 -3.72 -14.79
N GLY A 39 17.66 -3.65 -13.46
CA GLY A 39 16.43 -4.03 -12.79
C GLY A 39 15.28 -3.07 -13.04
N SER A 40 14.72 -3.09 -14.25
CA SER A 40 13.39 -2.58 -14.53
C SER A 40 12.41 -3.74 -14.38
N GLY A 41 11.67 -3.79 -13.28
CA GLY A 41 10.69 -4.83 -13.03
C GLY A 41 9.63 -4.85 -14.12
N THR A 42 9.60 -5.91 -14.93
CA THR A 42 8.49 -6.15 -15.85
C THR A 42 7.27 -6.55 -15.04
N VAL A 43 6.38 -5.58 -14.79
CA VAL A 43 5.05 -5.82 -14.20
C VAL A 43 4.40 -6.97 -14.98
N SER A 44 3.94 -8.00 -14.26
CA SER A 44 3.38 -9.17 -14.93
C SER A 44 2.07 -8.81 -15.64
N ALA A 45 1.74 -9.47 -16.76
CA ALA A 45 0.49 -9.19 -17.49
C ALA A 45 -0.77 -9.36 -16.60
N HIS A 46 -0.70 -10.26 -15.62
CA HIS A 46 -1.73 -10.46 -14.60
C HIS A 46 -1.84 -9.26 -13.65
N GLU A 47 -0.72 -8.75 -13.15
CA GLU A 47 -0.65 -7.59 -12.24
C GLU A 47 -1.12 -6.30 -12.93
N ALA A 48 -0.71 -6.08 -14.19
CA ALA A 48 -1.23 -4.98 -15.00
C ALA A 48 -2.76 -5.06 -15.18
N SER A 49 -3.31 -6.28 -15.31
CA SER A 49 -4.76 -6.50 -15.39
C SER A 49 -5.48 -6.20 -14.07
N LEU A 50 -4.86 -6.50 -12.92
CA LEU A 50 -5.41 -6.14 -11.60
C LEU A 50 -5.44 -4.62 -11.38
N ILE A 51 -4.38 -3.92 -11.80
CA ILE A 51 -4.31 -2.45 -11.73
C ILE A 51 -5.41 -1.83 -12.60
N GLU A 52 -5.60 -2.31 -13.83
CA GLU A 52 -6.67 -1.82 -14.72
C GLU A 52 -8.08 -2.06 -14.15
N VAL A 53 -8.34 -3.23 -13.56
CA VAL A 53 -9.63 -3.49 -12.87
C VAL A 53 -9.82 -2.54 -11.67
N GLY A 54 -8.78 -2.30 -10.87
CA GLY A 54 -8.83 -1.34 -9.77
C GLY A 54 -9.03 0.11 -10.24
N ARG A 55 -8.46 0.49 -11.39
CA ARG A 55 -8.66 1.80 -12.04
C ARG A 55 -10.10 1.96 -12.51
N GLN A 56 -10.69 0.94 -13.15
CA GLN A 56 -12.09 0.93 -13.59
C GLN A 56 -13.09 0.99 -12.42
N GLN A 57 -12.78 0.33 -11.29
CA GLN A 57 -13.58 0.46 -10.07
C GLN A 57 -13.53 1.89 -9.52
N MET A 58 -12.34 2.49 -9.48
CA MET A 58 -12.20 3.90 -9.09
C MET A 58 -12.95 4.86 -10.01
N GLU A 59 -13.06 4.59 -11.32
CA GLU A 59 -13.80 5.45 -12.27
C GLU A 59 -15.28 5.71 -11.91
N LEU A 60 -15.90 4.83 -11.11
CA LEU A 60 -17.25 5.00 -10.58
C LEU A 60 -17.38 6.21 -9.63
N ILE A 61 -16.28 6.62 -8.99
CA ILE A 61 -16.22 7.84 -8.19
C ILE A 61 -16.07 9.05 -9.12
N PRO A 62 -16.85 10.14 -8.95
CA PRO A 62 -16.79 11.30 -9.85
C PRO A 62 -15.40 11.94 -9.94
N PRO A 63 -15.05 12.57 -11.08
CA PRO A 63 -13.82 13.37 -11.20
C PRO A 63 -13.69 14.42 -10.08
N PRO A 64 -12.45 14.72 -9.64
CA PRO A 64 -12.24 15.60 -8.49
C PRO A 64 -12.61 17.06 -8.81
N SER A 65 -13.34 17.68 -7.88
CA SER A 65 -13.76 19.07 -8.01
C SER A 65 -12.79 20.00 -7.27
N LYS A 66 -11.91 20.67 -8.03
CA LYS A 66 -10.86 21.55 -7.49
C LYS A 66 -11.40 22.60 -6.51
N ASN A 67 -12.53 23.22 -6.84
CA ASN A 67 -13.15 24.25 -5.99
C ASN A 67 -13.65 23.71 -4.64
N ARG A 68 -13.95 22.40 -4.53
CA ARG A 68 -14.38 21.79 -3.25
C ARG A 68 -13.18 21.49 -2.35
N TYR A 69 -12.20 20.73 -2.83
CA TYR A 69 -11.10 20.32 -1.96
C TYR A 69 -10.09 21.44 -1.67
N MET A 70 -9.88 22.40 -2.59
CA MET A 70 -9.01 23.56 -2.33
C MET A 70 -9.59 24.58 -1.35
N ALA A 71 -10.88 24.47 -0.98
CA ALA A 71 -11.49 25.30 0.06
C ALA A 71 -11.22 24.76 1.48
N ILE A 72 -10.62 23.56 1.60
CA ILE A 72 -10.38 22.88 2.87
C ILE A 72 -8.94 23.15 3.32
N HIS A 73 -8.82 23.84 4.47
CA HIS A 73 -7.54 24.33 4.99
C HIS A 73 -7.06 23.56 6.25
N SER A 74 -7.75 22.46 6.63
CA SER A 74 -7.30 21.55 7.69
C SER A 74 -7.71 20.09 7.41
N LEU A 75 -6.88 19.12 7.82
CA LEU A 75 -7.23 17.69 7.79
C LEU A 75 -8.32 17.30 8.79
N ALA A 76 -8.59 18.16 9.79
CA ALA A 76 -9.73 17.99 10.68
C ALA A 76 -11.07 18.23 9.95
N SER A 77 -11.08 19.12 8.96
CA SER A 77 -12.23 19.41 8.08
C SER A 77 -12.17 18.69 6.73
N TRP A 78 -11.19 17.80 6.51
CA TRP A 78 -11.10 16.98 5.30
C TRP A 78 -11.97 15.73 5.43
N GLU A 79 -12.94 15.58 4.52
CA GLU A 79 -13.93 14.49 4.53
C GLU A 79 -13.62 13.35 3.55
N ASN A 80 -12.90 13.64 2.46
CA ASN A 80 -12.40 12.61 1.54
C ASN A 80 -11.41 11.66 2.26
N PRO A 81 -11.05 10.51 1.67
CA PRO A 81 -9.98 9.70 2.22
C PRO A 81 -8.66 10.46 2.16
N TYR A 82 -7.78 10.23 3.13
CA TYR A 82 -6.41 10.76 3.11
C TYR A 82 -5.42 9.73 3.65
N LEU A 83 -4.15 9.90 3.29
CA LEU A 83 -3.08 8.97 3.58
C LEU A 83 -1.99 9.64 4.41
N THR A 84 -1.54 8.96 5.45
CA THR A 84 -0.36 9.34 6.24
C THR A 84 0.71 8.27 6.05
N VAL A 85 1.84 8.63 5.43
CA VAL A 85 2.90 7.67 5.09
C VAL A 85 3.92 7.55 6.23
N GLN A 86 4.13 6.32 6.74
CA GLN A 86 5.03 6.07 7.87
C GLN A 86 5.82 4.75 7.71
N GLY A 87 7.15 4.83 7.71
CA GLY A 87 8.01 3.66 7.56
C GLY A 87 7.64 2.86 6.31
N ASP A 88 7.40 1.56 6.46
CA ASP A 88 6.95 0.64 5.39
C ASP A 88 5.44 0.60 5.13
N MET A 89 4.67 1.47 5.81
CA MET A 89 3.21 1.42 5.82
C MET A 89 2.59 2.77 5.46
N VAL A 90 1.29 2.72 5.15
CA VAL A 90 0.45 3.90 4.95
C VAL A 90 -0.79 3.74 5.81
N THR A 91 -1.13 4.76 6.59
CA THR A 91 -2.42 4.84 7.27
C THR A 91 -3.42 5.49 6.33
N LEU A 92 -4.41 4.73 5.86
CA LEU A 92 -5.56 5.22 5.12
C LEU A 92 -6.64 5.63 6.12
N HIS A 93 -6.92 6.93 6.17
CA HIS A 93 -7.96 7.52 6.99
C HIS A 93 -9.23 7.69 6.16
N VAL A 94 -10.35 7.11 6.62
CA VAL A 94 -11.65 7.13 5.94
C VAL A 94 -12.71 7.72 6.86
N LEU A 95 -13.43 8.75 6.42
CA LEU A 95 -14.61 9.24 7.13
C LEU A 95 -15.85 8.46 6.67
N LEU A 96 -16.41 7.64 7.56
CA LEU A 96 -17.62 6.88 7.26
C LEU A 96 -18.87 7.77 7.38
N ALA A 97 -19.89 7.49 6.55
CA ALA A 97 -21.20 8.10 6.67
C ALA A 97 -21.82 7.85 8.06
N ASP A 98 -22.69 8.74 8.50
CA ASP A 98 -23.39 8.58 9.78
C ASP A 98 -24.45 7.49 9.66
N ALA A 99 -24.44 6.53 10.59
CA ALA A 99 -25.41 5.44 10.63
C ALA A 99 -26.80 5.91 11.12
N ASN A 100 -26.89 7.07 11.77
CA ASN A 100 -28.14 7.64 12.23
C ASN A 100 -28.74 8.56 11.14
N THR A 101 -29.91 8.20 10.65
CA THR A 101 -30.63 8.89 9.57
C THR A 101 -31.40 10.14 10.02
N SER A 102 -31.41 10.47 11.31
CA SER A 102 -32.01 11.70 11.83
C SER A 102 -31.02 12.86 11.83
N ASP A 103 -31.47 14.06 11.48
CA ASP A 103 -30.68 15.30 11.58
C ASP A 103 -30.45 15.72 13.04
N LEU A 104 -31.21 15.17 14.00
CA LEU A 104 -31.14 15.54 15.41
C LEU A 104 -29.76 15.22 16.00
N GLY A 105 -29.09 16.28 16.46
CA GLY A 105 -27.79 16.20 17.13
C GLY A 105 -26.58 16.03 16.19
N GLN A 106 -26.74 16.09 14.87
CA GLN A 106 -25.61 16.04 13.92
C GLN A 106 -24.59 17.15 14.23
N GLY A 107 -23.30 16.80 14.31
CA GLY A 107 -22.22 17.75 14.57
C GLY A 107 -22.14 18.28 16.02
N THR A 108 -22.99 17.80 16.93
CA THR A 108 -22.93 18.16 18.36
C THR A 108 -21.86 17.34 19.12
N LEU A 109 -21.60 17.71 20.37
CA LEU A 109 -20.70 16.97 21.28
C LEU A 109 -21.03 15.47 21.41
N LEU A 110 -22.30 15.08 21.23
CA LEU A 110 -22.75 13.69 21.32
C LEU A 110 -22.56 12.91 20.00
N ARG A 111 -22.28 13.61 18.90
CA ARG A 111 -22.21 13.02 17.55
C ARG A 111 -21.15 13.76 16.68
N PRO A 112 -19.88 13.81 17.13
CA PRO A 112 -18.83 14.52 16.43
C PRO A 112 -18.43 13.80 15.14
N VAL A 113 -18.14 14.55 14.08
CA VAL A 113 -17.74 14.02 12.77
C VAL A 113 -16.49 13.13 12.88
N GLY A 114 -15.48 13.57 13.64
CA GLY A 114 -14.22 12.84 13.80
C GLY A 114 -14.35 11.44 14.42
N ALA A 115 -15.38 11.15 15.20
CA ALA A 115 -15.60 9.81 15.76
C ALA A 115 -16.04 8.76 14.71
N ARG A 116 -16.38 9.21 13.49
CA ARG A 116 -16.66 8.34 12.33
C ARG A 116 -15.44 8.08 11.45
N ARG A 117 -14.26 8.58 11.84
CA ARG A 117 -13.00 8.32 11.13
C ARG A 117 -12.47 6.92 11.50
N GLN A 118 -12.22 6.12 10.47
CA GLN A 118 -11.60 4.81 10.58
C GLN A 118 -10.19 4.88 9.99
N ASP A 119 -9.22 4.37 10.74
CA ASP A 119 -7.81 4.34 10.35
C ASP A 119 -7.43 2.91 9.95
N LEU A 120 -6.96 2.74 8.72
CA LEU A 120 -6.58 1.46 8.12
C LEU A 120 -5.08 1.47 7.82
N ASN A 121 -4.30 0.72 8.60
CA ASN A 121 -2.86 0.62 8.39
C ASN A 121 -2.55 -0.46 7.34
N VAL A 122 -2.13 -0.05 6.15
CA VAL A 122 -1.96 -0.90 4.95
C VAL A 122 -0.56 -0.78 4.35
N ARG A 123 -0.13 -1.80 3.60
CA ARG A 123 1.10 -1.71 2.79
C ARG A 123 0.82 -0.87 1.55
N VAL A 124 1.86 -0.22 1.02
CA VAL A 124 1.77 0.53 -0.26
C VAL A 124 1.26 -0.36 -1.41
N SER A 125 1.64 -1.64 -1.43
CA SER A 125 1.17 -2.64 -2.40
C SER A 125 -0.33 -2.95 -2.32
N ASP A 126 -0.91 -2.80 -1.12
CA ASP A 126 -2.27 -3.23 -0.83
C ASP A 126 -3.25 -2.03 -0.89
N LEU A 127 -2.71 -0.82 -1.05
CA LEU A 127 -3.44 0.44 -1.21
C LEU A 127 -4.48 0.42 -2.34
N PRO A 128 -4.27 -0.20 -3.52
CA PRO A 128 -5.31 -0.33 -4.55
C PRO A 128 -6.56 -1.06 -4.05
N THR A 129 -6.37 -2.18 -3.34
CA THR A 129 -7.45 -2.97 -2.77
C THR A 129 -8.16 -2.20 -1.65
N ALA A 130 -7.38 -1.52 -0.80
CA ALA A 130 -7.91 -0.73 0.30
C ALA A 130 -8.77 0.45 -0.19
N LEU A 131 -8.32 1.18 -1.22
CA LEU A 131 -9.06 2.31 -1.80
C LEU A 131 -10.34 1.88 -2.52
N ASN A 132 -10.31 0.76 -3.26
CA ASN A 132 -11.51 0.23 -3.92
C ASN A 132 -12.54 -0.34 -2.93
N ALA A 133 -12.15 -0.64 -1.70
CA ALA A 133 -13.07 -1.00 -0.62
C ALA A 133 -13.72 0.22 0.07
N VAL A 134 -13.28 1.46 -0.22
CA VAL A 134 -13.85 2.68 0.35
C VAL A 134 -15.22 2.96 -0.28
N PRO A 135 -16.30 3.14 0.51
CA PRO A 135 -17.63 3.39 -0.02
C PRO A 135 -17.69 4.74 -0.75
N SER A 136 -18.48 4.83 -1.83
CA SER A 136 -18.61 6.03 -2.65
C SER A 136 -19.10 7.28 -1.87
N SER A 137 -19.80 7.08 -0.76
CA SER A 137 -20.23 8.16 0.15
C SER A 137 -19.08 8.86 0.88
N ALA A 138 -17.89 8.23 0.99
CA ALA A 138 -16.70 8.84 1.58
C ALA A 138 -15.89 9.71 0.59
N TRP A 139 -16.42 9.97 -0.62
CA TRP A 139 -15.75 10.77 -1.66
C TRP A 139 -16.49 12.08 -2.01
N PRO A 140 -16.88 12.93 -1.02
CA PRO A 140 -17.65 14.15 -1.28
C PRO A 140 -16.98 15.12 -2.26
N TYR A 141 -15.65 15.10 -2.42
CA TYR A 141 -14.93 15.99 -3.34
C TYR A 141 -14.64 15.37 -4.73
N GLY A 142 -15.00 14.10 -4.95
CA GLY A 142 -14.60 13.29 -6.11
C GLY A 142 -13.25 12.57 -5.89
N ARG A 143 -12.64 12.00 -6.93
CA ARG A 143 -11.38 11.23 -6.87
C ARG A 143 -10.14 12.07 -6.56
N VAL A 144 -10.05 12.55 -5.32
CA VAL A 144 -8.87 13.20 -4.76
C VAL A 144 -8.55 12.61 -3.39
N VAL A 145 -7.29 12.35 -3.12
CA VAL A 145 -6.80 11.86 -1.84
C VAL A 145 -5.74 12.83 -1.34
N ALA A 146 -5.91 13.33 -0.11
CA ALA A 146 -4.86 14.10 0.53
C ALA A 146 -3.75 13.16 1.02
N LEU A 147 -2.50 13.59 0.97
CA LEU A 147 -1.33 12.77 1.25
C LEU A 147 -0.34 13.55 2.11
N GLU A 148 -0.04 13.08 3.32
CA GLU A 148 0.91 13.68 4.25
C GLU A 148 2.05 12.72 4.65
N GLU A 149 3.21 13.30 4.99
CA GLU A 149 4.28 12.58 5.67
C GLU A 149 3.95 12.46 7.16
N ALA A 150 4.19 11.29 7.77
CA ALA A 150 4.01 11.14 9.21
C ALA A 150 4.90 12.11 10.01
N ASN A 151 4.23 12.95 10.80
CA ASN A 151 4.87 13.90 11.72
C ASN A 151 5.89 13.21 12.64
N ASN A 152 6.99 13.91 12.93
CA ASN A 152 8.11 13.45 13.76
C ASN A 152 8.88 12.22 13.22
N THR A 153 8.86 11.97 11.90
CA THR A 153 9.69 10.92 11.27
C THR A 153 11.19 11.08 11.62
N PRO A 154 11.83 10.06 12.24
CA PRO A 154 13.22 10.14 12.67
C PRO A 154 14.16 10.22 11.47
N ALA A 155 15.28 10.93 11.62
CA ALA A 155 16.19 11.26 10.52
C ALA A 155 16.69 10.04 9.73
N SER A 156 16.84 8.89 10.38
CA SER A 156 17.22 7.61 9.75
C SER A 156 16.13 7.02 8.83
N ALA A 157 14.85 7.26 9.11
CA ALA A 157 13.72 6.72 8.35
C ALA A 157 13.28 7.62 7.18
N ARG A 158 13.61 8.92 7.20
CA ARG A 158 13.23 9.87 6.14
C ARG A 158 13.50 9.40 4.70
N PRO A 159 14.66 8.78 4.36
CA PRO A 159 14.90 8.31 3.00
C PRO A 159 13.95 7.18 2.56
N GLN A 160 13.47 6.37 3.51
CA GLN A 160 12.51 5.29 3.27
C GLN A 160 11.09 5.85 3.14
N VAL A 161 10.69 6.73 4.05
CA VAL A 161 9.39 7.43 4.01
C VAL A 161 9.22 8.19 2.70
N ARG A 162 10.27 8.89 2.21
CA ARG A 162 10.25 9.54 0.90
C ARG A 162 10.03 8.59 -0.28
N ARG A 163 10.72 7.45 -0.33
CA ARG A 163 10.48 6.44 -1.39
C ARG A 163 9.07 5.88 -1.34
N ASN A 164 8.53 5.72 -0.13
CA ASN A 164 7.18 5.19 0.06
C ASN A 164 6.11 6.24 -0.23
N MET A 165 6.42 7.53 -0.05
CA MET A 165 5.64 8.66 -0.53
C MET A 165 5.56 8.66 -2.06
N GLU A 166 6.72 8.62 -2.74
CA GLU A 166 6.83 8.55 -4.20
C GLU A 166 6.09 7.30 -4.75
N SER A 167 6.17 6.17 -4.04
CA SER A 167 5.47 4.92 -4.41
C SER A 167 3.95 5.02 -4.20
N ALA A 168 3.48 5.63 -3.10
CA ALA A 168 2.06 5.84 -2.85
C ALA A 168 1.45 6.83 -3.86
N MET A 169 2.18 7.89 -4.22
CA MET A 169 1.80 8.81 -5.29
C MET A 169 1.66 8.10 -6.63
N GLN A 170 2.62 7.24 -6.98
CA GLN A 170 2.57 6.45 -8.21
C GLN A 170 1.33 5.54 -8.25
N VAL A 171 1.07 4.79 -7.18
CA VAL A 171 -0.12 3.93 -7.05
C VAL A 171 -1.43 4.72 -7.18
N LEU A 172 -1.54 5.90 -6.56
CA LEU A 172 -2.71 6.76 -6.69
C LEU A 172 -2.92 7.26 -8.13
N ASN A 173 -1.83 7.67 -8.80
CA ASN A 173 -1.87 8.12 -10.19
C ASN A 173 -2.28 6.99 -11.14
N ASP A 174 -1.75 5.77 -10.97
CA ASP A 174 -2.09 4.59 -11.77
C ASP A 174 -3.57 4.18 -11.63
N LEU A 175 -4.17 4.45 -10.46
CA LEU A 175 -5.61 4.28 -10.20
C LEU A 175 -6.48 5.44 -10.71
N GLY A 176 -5.90 6.49 -11.30
CA GLY A 176 -6.63 7.67 -11.76
C GLY A 176 -7.21 8.53 -10.63
N VAL A 177 -6.55 8.51 -9.46
CA VAL A 177 -6.86 9.32 -8.28
C VAL A 177 -5.91 10.51 -8.22
N VAL A 178 -6.44 11.72 -8.07
CA VAL A 178 -5.60 12.92 -7.94
C VAL A 178 -5.01 12.99 -6.53
N VAL A 179 -3.70 13.15 -6.44
CA VAL A 179 -3.01 13.41 -5.18
C VAL A 179 -3.12 14.91 -4.82
N TYR A 180 -3.47 15.20 -3.57
CA TYR A 180 -3.32 16.53 -2.98
C TYR A 180 -2.27 16.45 -1.86
N GLU A 181 -1.06 16.94 -2.12
CA GLU A 181 0.03 16.92 -1.15
C GLU A 181 -0.27 17.86 0.02
N TRP A 182 -0.54 17.29 1.19
CA TRP A 182 -0.79 18.02 2.41
C TRP A 182 0.53 18.34 3.11
N ASN A 183 0.98 19.58 2.95
CA ASN A 183 2.08 20.13 3.73
C ASN A 183 1.47 21.00 4.84
N GLU A 184 1.77 20.72 6.11
CA GLU A 184 1.28 21.53 7.25
C GLU A 184 1.68 23.02 7.16
N GLY A 185 2.70 23.34 6.35
CA GLY A 185 3.11 24.71 6.00
C GLY A 185 2.29 25.41 4.90
N GLY A 186 1.26 24.78 4.32
CA GLY A 186 0.48 25.34 3.20
C GLY A 186 -0.37 26.58 3.55
N ALA A 187 -0.58 26.85 4.85
CA ALA A 187 -1.22 28.06 5.35
C ALA A 187 -0.20 29.13 5.83
N GLY A 188 1.07 29.02 5.43
CA GLY A 188 2.16 29.93 5.79
C GLY A 188 2.76 30.66 4.58
N LEU A 189 2.23 31.85 4.30
CA LEU A 189 2.82 32.96 3.52
C LEU A 189 4.09 32.65 2.67
N ARG A 190 3.92 32.54 1.34
CA ARG A 190 4.91 32.99 0.35
C ARG A 190 4.20 33.71 -0.79
#